data_AF-A0A6F8US86-F1
#
_entry.id   AF-A0A6F8US86-F1
#
_cell.length_a   1.000
_cell.length_b   1.000
_cell.length_c   1.000
_cell.angle_alpha   90.00
_cell.angle_beta   90.00
_cell.angle_gamma   90.00
#
_symmetry.space_group_name_H-M   'P 1'
#
loop_
_entity.id
_entity.type
_entity.pdbx_description
1 polymer ?
#
loop_
_entity_poly.entity_id
_entity_poly.type
_entity_poly.pdbx_seq_one_letter_code
_entity_poly.pdbx_strand_id
1 'polypeptide(L)'
;MNDAFAAAMTLVFCAGLNRARGDDRWMPPWLPGRPLWYVAPLLGLVALLIQPPLAAGAVALAYLVWGVPAWGAIYDLGRLPGGRSDHLRFFARMLLAVPVLLVFGIWGALLGLTFAGLSVLAYELAWRLKPDNPIWLAELGTGALWGALILAI
;
A
#
# COMPACT_ATOMS: atom_id res chain seq x y z
N MET A 1 21.44 5.02 -14.71
CA MET A 1 20.81 5.59 -13.50
C MET A 1 21.45 4.88 -12.32
N ASN A 2 21.93 5.57 -11.28
CA ASN A 2 22.52 4.88 -10.12
C ASN A 2 21.42 4.06 -9.42
N ASP A 3 21.67 2.79 -9.08
CA ASP A 3 20.68 1.86 -8.53
C ASP A 3 20.04 2.41 -7.23
N ALA A 4 20.82 3.12 -6.43
CA ALA A 4 20.32 3.78 -5.22
C ALA A 4 19.29 4.90 -5.53
N PHE A 5 19.51 5.65 -6.62
CA PHE A 5 18.58 6.68 -7.05
C PHE A 5 17.28 6.07 -7.58
N ALA A 6 17.37 4.99 -8.38
CA ALA A 6 16.21 4.25 -8.87
C ALA A 6 15.36 3.72 -7.70
N ALA A 7 16.00 3.09 -6.71
CA ALA A 7 15.34 2.60 -5.51
C ALA A 7 14.65 3.72 -4.73
N ALA A 8 15.34 4.84 -4.49
CA ALA A 8 14.76 5.98 -3.79
C ALA A 8 13.54 6.55 -4.53
N MET A 9 13.60 6.68 -5.85
CA MET A 9 12.48 7.14 -6.66
C MET A 9 11.29 6.19 -6.63
N THR A 10 11.52 4.87 -6.68
CA THR A 10 10.45 3.88 -6.51
C THR A 10 9.73 4.04 -5.19
N LEU A 11 10.46 4.20 -4.08
CA LEU A 11 9.86 4.43 -2.76
C LEU A 11 9.03 5.70 -2.72
N VAL A 12 9.58 6.82 -3.22
CA VAL A 12 8.93 8.13 -3.23
C VAL A 12 7.67 8.13 -4.09
N PHE A 13 7.73 7.57 -5.30
CA PHE A 13 6.58 7.50 -6.19
C PHE A 13 5.48 6.61 -5.61
N CYS A 14 5.82 5.45 -5.04
CA CYS A 14 4.81 4.57 -4.43
C CYS A 14 4.17 5.21 -3.18
N ALA A 15 4.95 5.95 -2.38
CA ALA A 15 4.44 6.74 -1.27
C ALA A 15 3.43 7.80 -1.74
N GLY A 16 3.81 8.61 -2.73
CA GLY A 16 2.96 9.64 -3.30
C GLY A 16 1.69 9.08 -3.95
N LEU A 17 1.81 7.99 -4.71
CA LEU A 17 0.68 7.31 -5.34
C LEU A 17 -0.30 6.74 -4.30
N ASN A 18 0.19 6.08 -3.25
CA ASN A 18 -0.69 5.55 -2.21
C ASN A 18 -1.39 6.66 -1.42
N ARG A 19 -0.72 7.81 -1.22
CA ARG A 19 -1.34 9.01 -0.66
C ARG A 19 -2.43 9.57 -1.60
N ALA A 20 -2.16 9.66 -2.89
CA ALA A 20 -3.15 10.06 -3.89
C ALA A 20 -4.34 9.09 -3.95
N ARG A 21 -4.14 7.79 -3.69
CA ARG A 21 -5.25 6.84 -3.58
C ARG A 21 -6.13 7.13 -2.36
N GLY A 22 -5.58 7.72 -1.29
CA GLY A 22 -6.29 8.07 -0.07
C GLY A 22 -6.96 9.44 -0.07
N ASP A 23 -6.77 10.23 -1.13
CA ASP A 23 -7.26 11.61 -1.23
C ASP A 23 -7.74 11.85 -2.65
N ASP A 24 -9.04 12.02 -2.83
CA ASP A 24 -9.69 12.20 -4.12
C ASP A 24 -9.72 13.67 -4.59
N ARG A 25 -9.18 14.62 -3.82
CA ARG A 25 -9.20 16.06 -4.20
C ARG A 25 -8.46 16.37 -5.49
N TRP A 26 -7.55 15.51 -5.94
CA TRP A 26 -6.89 15.65 -7.25
C TRP A 26 -7.76 15.16 -8.40
N MET A 27 -8.79 14.33 -8.13
CA MET A 27 -9.69 13.84 -9.16
C MET A 27 -10.69 14.93 -9.54
N PRO A 28 -10.71 15.36 -10.81
CA PRO A 28 -11.74 16.28 -11.25
C PRO A 28 -13.12 15.58 -11.30
N PRO A 29 -14.24 16.32 -11.16
CA PRO A 29 -15.57 15.72 -11.05
C PRO A 29 -16.02 14.87 -12.26
N TRP A 30 -15.38 15.03 -13.42
CA TRP A 30 -15.68 14.29 -14.64
C TRP A 30 -14.97 12.93 -14.72
N LEU A 31 -13.99 12.67 -13.84
CA LEU A 31 -13.21 11.43 -13.85
C LEU A 31 -13.98 10.34 -13.08
N PRO A 32 -14.38 9.22 -13.73
CA PRO A 32 -15.28 8.26 -13.11
C PRO A 32 -14.62 7.38 -12.04
N GLY A 33 -15.43 6.90 -11.09
CA GLY A 33 -15.01 5.88 -10.13
C GLY A 33 -14.19 6.43 -8.96
N ARG A 34 -13.21 5.66 -8.48
CA ARG A 34 -12.39 5.97 -7.29
C ARG A 34 -10.91 6.08 -7.64
N PRO A 35 -10.10 6.81 -6.84
CA PRO A 35 -8.66 6.97 -7.04
C PRO A 35 -7.92 5.64 -7.28
N LEU A 36 -8.38 4.56 -6.65
CA LEU A 36 -7.79 3.22 -6.76
C LEU A 36 -7.64 2.76 -8.22
N TRP A 37 -8.63 3.01 -9.08
CA TRP A 37 -8.62 2.52 -10.46
C TRP A 37 -7.52 3.17 -11.31
N TYR A 38 -7.04 4.34 -10.89
CA TYR A 38 -5.97 5.08 -11.54
C TYR A 38 -4.62 4.79 -10.88
N VAL A 39 -4.60 4.73 -9.55
CA VAL A 39 -3.35 4.51 -8.81
C VAL A 39 -2.82 3.08 -8.99
N ALA A 40 -3.69 2.06 -9.00
CA ALA A 40 -3.25 0.67 -9.17
C ALA A 40 -2.43 0.44 -10.47
N PRO A 41 -2.90 0.83 -11.67
CA PRO A 41 -2.08 0.71 -12.88
C PRO A 41 -0.85 1.60 -12.87
N LEU A 42 -0.90 2.81 -12.29
CA LEU A 42 0.29 3.67 -12.14
C LEU A 42 1.38 3.02 -11.27
N LEU A 43 0.99 2.31 -10.20
CA LEU A 43 1.92 1.54 -9.37
C LEU A 43 2.55 0.37 -10.16
N GLY A 44 1.76 -0.31 -10.99
CA GLY A 44 2.27 -1.30 -11.95
C GLY A 44 3.27 -0.70 -12.93
N LEU A 45 3.01 0.51 -13.44
CA LEU A 45 3.94 1.21 -14.33
C LEU A 45 5.24 1.58 -13.62
N VAL A 46 5.18 2.04 -12.37
CA VAL A 46 6.39 2.27 -11.55
C VAL A 46 7.19 0.98 -11.39
N ALA A 47 6.52 -0.15 -11.12
CA ALA A 47 7.19 -1.46 -11.04
C ALA A 47 7.82 -1.86 -12.39
N LEU A 48 7.14 -1.64 -13.51
CA LEU A 48 7.62 -1.99 -14.85
C LEU A 48 8.93 -1.27 -15.24
N LEU A 49 9.23 -0.13 -14.63
CA LEU A 49 10.48 0.60 -14.89
C LEU A 49 11.72 -0.14 -14.38
N ILE A 50 11.56 -1.04 -13.41
CA ILE A 50 12.68 -1.69 -12.72
C ILE A 50 12.51 -3.20 -12.56
N GLN A 51 11.35 -3.76 -12.93
CA GLN A 51 11.02 -5.16 -12.77
C GLN A 51 10.45 -5.78 -14.06
N PRO A 52 10.53 -7.11 -14.23
CA PRO A 52 9.92 -7.79 -15.36
C PRO A 52 8.39 -7.58 -15.44
N PRO A 53 7.78 -7.72 -16.64
CA PRO A 53 6.34 -7.49 -16.83
C PRO A 53 5.43 -8.30 -15.90
N LEU A 54 5.82 -9.54 -15.57
CA LEU A 54 5.07 -10.38 -14.64
C LEU A 54 5.00 -9.74 -13.23
N ALA A 55 6.12 -9.21 -12.74
CA ALA A 55 6.20 -8.51 -11.45
C ALA A 55 5.36 -7.23 -11.45
N ALA A 56 5.45 -6.44 -12.53
CA ALA A 56 4.63 -5.23 -12.68
C ALA A 56 3.13 -5.53 -12.66
N GLY A 57 2.69 -6.55 -13.40
CA GLY A 57 1.30 -6.99 -13.43
C GLY A 57 0.82 -7.53 -12.09
N ALA A 58 1.65 -8.34 -11.42
CA ALA A 58 1.34 -8.88 -10.10
C ALA A 58 1.22 -7.78 -9.04
N VAL A 59 2.10 -6.77 -9.05
CA VAL A 59 2.04 -5.63 -8.14
C VAL A 59 0.77 -4.81 -8.37
N ALA A 60 0.44 -4.49 -9.63
CA ALA A 60 -0.79 -3.76 -9.96
C ALA A 60 -2.05 -4.49 -9.46
N LEU A 61 -2.12 -5.81 -9.70
CA LEU A 61 -3.23 -6.63 -9.27
C LEU A 61 -3.28 -6.80 -7.74
N ALA A 62 -2.13 -7.03 -7.08
CA ALA A 62 -2.04 -7.15 -5.64
C ALA A 62 -2.49 -5.85 -4.96
N TYR A 63 -2.01 -4.70 -5.45
CA TYR A 63 -2.43 -3.39 -4.97
C TYR A 63 -3.92 -3.16 -5.17
N LEU A 64 -4.45 -3.54 -6.33
CA LEU A 64 -5.86 -3.41 -6.63
C LEU A 64 -6.72 -4.23 -5.66
N VAL A 65 -6.44 -5.52 -5.52
CA VAL A 65 -7.15 -6.44 -4.61
C VAL A 65 -7.06 -5.94 -3.17
N TRP A 66 -5.87 -5.54 -2.73
CA TRP A 66 -5.62 -4.98 -1.41
C TRP A 66 -6.39 -3.67 -1.15
N GLY A 67 -6.49 -2.80 -2.17
CA GLY A 67 -7.13 -1.50 -2.08
C GLY A 67 -8.65 -1.52 -2.22
N VAL A 68 -9.26 -2.65 -2.58
CA VAL A 68 -10.71 -2.75 -2.81
C VAL A 68 -11.55 -2.50 -1.53
N PRO A 69 -11.26 -3.10 -0.37
CA PRO A 69 -12.05 -2.90 0.84
C PRO A 69 -11.80 -1.53 1.46
N ALA A 70 -12.88 -0.81 1.80
CA ALA A 70 -12.78 0.49 2.48
C ALA A 70 -12.33 0.35 3.94
N TRP A 71 -11.51 1.28 4.42
CA TRP A 71 -10.83 1.27 5.73
C TRP A 71 -11.51 2.10 6.83
N GLY A 72 -12.62 2.77 6.53
CA GLY A 72 -13.25 3.75 7.44
C GLY A 72 -13.70 3.19 8.79
N ALA A 73 -13.72 1.87 8.98
CA ALA A 73 -14.05 1.23 10.26
C ALA A 73 -12.84 0.69 11.06
N ILE A 74 -11.63 0.72 10.48
CA ILE A 74 -10.42 0.08 11.07
C ILE A 74 -9.27 1.11 11.25
N TYR A 75 -9.43 2.34 10.73
CA TYR A 75 -8.38 3.37 10.67
C TYR A 75 -7.81 3.80 12.02
N ASP A 76 -8.58 3.60 13.09
CA ASP A 76 -8.24 4.07 14.43
C ASP A 76 -7.57 2.99 15.30
N LEU A 77 -7.48 1.75 14.80
CA LEU A 77 -6.83 0.61 15.47
C LEU A 77 -7.34 0.36 16.90
N GLY A 78 -8.61 0.68 17.14
CA GLY A 78 -9.34 0.43 18.36
C GLY A 78 -9.13 1.42 19.50
N ARG A 79 -8.78 2.67 19.19
CA ARG A 79 -8.70 3.76 20.18
C ARG A 79 -10.09 4.37 20.48
N LEU A 80 -11.06 4.20 19.58
CA LEU A 80 -12.48 4.52 19.75
C LEU A 80 -13.21 3.35 20.45
N PRO A 81 -14.27 3.64 21.22
CA PRO A 81 -15.06 2.60 21.88
C PRO A 81 -15.62 1.59 20.86
N GLY A 82 -15.31 0.30 21.05
CA GLY A 82 -15.80 -0.79 20.19
C GLY A 82 -14.76 -1.50 19.33
N GLY A 83 -13.51 -1.01 19.26
CA GLY A 83 -12.46 -1.55 18.39
C GLY A 83 -11.72 -2.79 18.89
N ARG A 84 -12.43 -3.76 19.48
CA ARG A 84 -11.80 -5.04 19.86
C ARG A 84 -11.26 -5.73 18.60
N SER A 85 -9.97 -6.07 18.64
CA SER A 85 -9.23 -6.80 17.59
C SER A 85 -8.94 -6.03 16.30
N ASP A 86 -8.96 -4.69 16.32
CA ASP A 86 -8.74 -3.89 15.09
C ASP A 86 -7.35 -4.09 14.48
N HIS A 87 -6.31 -4.32 15.30
CA HIS A 87 -4.98 -4.68 14.79
C HIS A 87 -5.00 -5.97 13.98
N LEU A 88 -5.73 -6.99 14.45
CA LEU A 88 -5.86 -8.26 13.74
C LEU A 88 -6.67 -8.11 12.47
N ARG A 89 -7.77 -7.35 12.51
CA ARG A 89 -8.58 -7.03 11.31
C ARG A 89 -7.76 -6.28 10.27
N PHE A 90 -6.95 -5.32 10.73
CA PHE A 90 -6.07 -4.54 9.88
C PHE A 90 -4.98 -5.41 9.26
N PHE A 91 -4.31 -6.24 10.06
CA PHE A 91 -3.33 -7.22 9.59
C PHE A 91 -3.95 -8.17 8.55
N ALA A 92 -5.10 -8.78 8.86
CA ALA A 92 -5.80 -9.68 7.95
C ALA A 92 -6.17 -9.01 6.62
N ARG A 93 -6.53 -7.71 6.65
CA ARG A 93 -6.76 -6.93 5.44
C ARG A 93 -5.47 -6.70 4.64
N MET A 94 -4.35 -6.46 5.30
CA MET A 94 -3.07 -6.31 4.61
C MET A 94 -2.64 -7.61 3.90
N LEU A 95 -3.05 -8.77 4.41
CA LEU A 95 -2.81 -10.07 3.77
C LEU A 95 -3.52 -10.24 2.43
N LEU A 96 -4.45 -9.35 2.05
CA LEU A 96 -5.15 -9.45 0.76
C LEU A 96 -4.21 -9.31 -0.46
N ALA A 97 -3.00 -8.80 -0.28
CA ALA A 97 -1.98 -8.81 -1.33
C ALA A 97 -1.36 -10.21 -1.53
N VAL A 98 -1.33 -11.05 -0.49
CA VAL A 98 -0.61 -12.35 -0.48
C VAL A 98 -1.08 -13.30 -1.58
N PRO A 99 -2.40 -13.53 -1.81
CA PRO A 99 -2.83 -14.48 -2.84
C PRO A 99 -2.29 -14.17 -4.23
N VAL A 100 -2.11 -12.88 -4.57
CA VAL A 100 -1.54 -12.46 -5.85
C VAL A 100 -0.02 -12.65 -5.86
N LEU A 101 0.65 -12.30 -4.75
CA LEU A 101 2.10 -12.44 -4.61
C LEU A 101 2.57 -13.90 -4.60
N LEU A 102 1.68 -14.87 -4.35
CA LEU A 102 1.99 -16.31 -4.47
C LEU A 102 2.46 -16.73 -5.87
N VAL A 103 2.28 -15.91 -6.90
CA VAL A 103 2.89 -16.13 -8.22
C VAL A 103 4.43 -16.22 -8.15
N PHE A 104 5.04 -15.63 -7.12
CA PHE A 104 6.48 -15.74 -6.83
C PHE A 104 6.80 -16.85 -5.80
N GLY A 105 5.88 -17.79 -5.60
CA GLY A 105 6.02 -18.91 -4.67
C GLY A 105 6.08 -18.48 -3.20
N ILE A 106 6.83 -19.26 -2.40
CA ILE A 106 6.99 -19.00 -0.95
C ILE A 106 7.62 -17.64 -0.67
N TRP A 107 8.50 -17.15 -1.56
CA TRP A 107 9.13 -15.86 -1.41
C TRP A 107 8.11 -14.72 -1.44
N GLY A 108 7.21 -14.73 -2.43
CA GLY A 108 6.12 -13.75 -2.50
C GLY A 108 5.17 -13.80 -1.30
N ALA A 109 4.93 -15.00 -0.75
CA ALA A 109 4.15 -15.13 0.48
C ALA A 109 4.84 -14.48 1.69
N LEU A 110 6.14 -14.72 1.88
CA LEU A 110 6.93 -14.12 2.95
C LEU A 110 6.96 -12.60 2.81
N LEU A 111 7.20 -12.08 1.61
CA LEU A 111 7.16 -10.65 1.34
C LEU A 111 5.79 -10.04 1.67
N GLY A 112 4.69 -10.71 1.31
CA GLY A 112 3.34 -10.25 1.63
C GLY A 112 3.04 -10.25 3.14
N LEU A 113 3.52 -11.26 3.88
CA LEU A 113 3.43 -11.31 5.34
C LEU A 113 4.23 -10.18 5.99
N THR A 114 5.46 -9.96 5.52
CA THR A 114 6.32 -8.87 6.00
C THR A 114 5.69 -7.52 5.70
N PHE A 115 5.19 -7.30 4.49
CA PHE A 115 4.44 -6.10 4.11
C PHE A 115 3.26 -5.84 5.04
N ALA A 116 2.50 -6.89 5.37
CA ALA A 116 1.35 -6.79 6.26
C ALA A 116 1.74 -6.36 7.67
N GLY A 117 2.77 -6.99 8.25
CA GLY A 117 3.28 -6.62 9.57
C GLY A 117 3.83 -5.19 9.61
N LEU A 118 4.66 -4.82 8.63
CA LEU A 118 5.24 -3.49 8.53
C LEU A 118 4.18 -2.41 8.29
N SER A 119 3.11 -2.72 7.56
CA SER A 119 1.99 -1.78 7.36
C SER A 119 1.24 -1.52 8.66
N VAL A 120 1.00 -2.53 9.51
CA VAL A 120 0.44 -2.32 10.85
C VAL A 120 1.34 -1.39 11.67
N LEU A 121 2.65 -1.63 11.65
CA LEU A 121 3.63 -0.80 12.37
C LEU A 121 3.67 0.64 11.85
N ALA A 122 3.60 0.84 10.53
CA ALA A 122 3.58 2.17 9.93
C ALA A 122 2.36 2.97 10.41
N TYR A 123 1.19 2.33 10.48
CA TYR A 123 -0.03 2.96 10.99
C TYR A 123 0.07 3.26 12.49
N GLU A 124 0.58 2.32 13.30
CA GLU A 124 0.80 2.54 14.73
C GLU A 124 1.78 3.70 15.02
N LEU A 125 2.86 3.78 14.25
CA LEU A 125 3.82 4.86 14.36
C LEU A 125 3.21 6.19 13.94
N ALA A 126 2.43 6.23 12.86
CA ALA A 126 1.77 7.45 12.41
C ALA A 126 0.84 8.03 13.48
N TRP A 127 0.08 7.18 14.17
CA TRP A 127 -0.75 7.57 15.31
C TRP A 127 0.06 8.15 16.47
N ARG A 128 1.24 7.60 16.76
CA ARG A 128 2.12 8.13 17.82
C ARG A 128 2.75 9.46 17.46
N LEU A 129 3.08 9.66 16.18
CA LEU A 129 3.75 10.87 15.69
C LEU A 129 2.78 12.02 15.40
N LYS A 130 1.57 11.72 14.91
CA LYS A 130 0.54 12.70 14.54
C LYS A 130 -0.86 12.25 14.96
N PRO A 131 -1.18 12.28 16.27
CA PRO A 131 -2.48 11.84 16.77
C PRO A 131 -3.68 12.55 16.14
N ASP A 132 -3.57 13.85 15.85
CA ASP A 132 -4.70 14.64 15.31
C ASP A 132 -5.01 14.36 13.83
N ASN A 133 -4.01 13.87 13.08
CA ASN A 133 -4.15 13.56 11.66
C ASN A 133 -3.07 12.56 11.21
N PRO A 134 -3.21 11.28 11.57
CA PRO A 134 -2.19 10.25 11.32
C PRO A 134 -2.29 9.63 9.94
N ILE A 135 -3.45 9.73 9.30
CA ILE A 135 -3.82 8.95 8.10
C ILE A 135 -2.84 9.21 6.96
N TRP A 136 -2.55 10.48 6.66
CA TRP A 136 -1.66 10.81 5.54
C TRP A 136 -0.25 10.25 5.74
N LEU A 137 0.25 10.22 6.98
CA LEU A 137 1.57 9.69 7.29
C LEU A 137 1.60 8.16 7.17
N ALA A 138 0.54 7.50 7.65
CA ALA A 138 0.37 6.06 7.48
C ALA A 138 0.28 5.66 6.01
N GLU A 139 -0.44 6.45 5.19
CA GLU A 139 -0.55 6.23 3.75
C GLU A 139 0.79 6.41 3.03
N LEU A 140 1.59 7.41 3.39
CA LEU A 140 2.94 7.55 2.85
C LEU A 140 3.83 6.37 3.24
N GLY A 141 3.79 5.94 4.50
CA GLY A 141 4.55 4.79 4.99
C GLY A 141 4.18 3.50 4.27
N THR A 142 2.90 3.19 4.16
CA THR A 142 2.44 2.00 3.43
C THR A 142 2.71 2.09 1.92
N GLY A 143 2.65 3.29 1.33
CA GLY A 143 3.06 3.46 -0.06
C GLY A 143 4.55 3.21 -0.28
N ALA A 144 5.41 3.68 0.64
CA ALA A 144 6.83 3.35 0.61
C ALA A 144 7.06 1.83 0.76
N LEU A 145 6.27 1.13 1.58
CA LEU A 145 6.32 -0.33 1.69
C LEU A 145 5.93 -1.05 0.39
N TRP A 146 5.00 -0.50 -0.39
CA TRP A 146 4.75 -1.01 -1.75
C TRP A 146 5.97 -0.83 -2.67
N GLY A 147 6.66 0.30 -2.57
CA GLY A 147 7.92 0.51 -3.29
C GLY A 147 9.02 -0.47 -2.86
N ALA A 148 9.13 -0.76 -1.56
CA ALA A 148 10.07 -1.74 -1.02
C ALA A 148 9.72 -3.16 -1.50
N LEU A 149 8.43 -3.48 -1.57
CA LEU A 149 7.95 -4.74 -2.12
C LEU A 149 8.35 -4.90 -3.60
N ILE A 150 8.17 -3.84 -4.41
CA ILE A 150 8.61 -3.85 -5.82
C ILE A 150 10.11 -4.12 -5.94
N LEU A 151 10.93 -3.53 -5.07
CA LEU A 151 12.39 -3.72 -5.10
C LEU A 151 12.83 -5.12 -4.64
N ALA A 152 11.98 -5.85 -3.91
CA ALA A 152 12.29 -7.14 -3.32
C ALA A 152 11.72 -8.35 -4.09
N ILE A 153 10.81 -8.12 -5.02
CA ILE A 153 10.30 -9.10 -6.00
C ILE A 153 11.35 -9.32 -7.09
#